data_AF-A0A3A0BQL8-F1
#
_entry.id   AF-A0A3A0BQL8-F1
#
_cell.length_a   1.000
_cell.length_b   1.000
_cell.length_c   1.000
_cell.angle_alpha   90.00
_cell.angle_beta   90.00
_cell.angle_gamma   90.00
#
_symmetry.space_group_name_H-M   'P 1'
#
loop_
_entity.id
_entity.type
_entity.pdbx_description
1 polymer ?
#
loop_
_entity_poly.entity_id
_entity_poly.type
_entity_poly.pdbx_seq_one_letter_code
_entity_poly.pdbx_strand_id
1 'polypeptide(L)'
;MLKIYFPLFLALLIASCQSPQPSAKSASGLRKIKYSSAEELARIRQAGAEIIVQQPDYVVIRVDSTMTAALALPAETLQEKDLVQRLVYITLQDSTSVQQIVDAGLDLWETRGDTAIARAFDIQLEKLQEAGFSFQIIAADADKFEGRAQ
;
A
#
# COMPACT_ATOMS: atom_id res chain seq x y z
N MET A 1 -67.69 -3.74 39.78
CA MET A 1 -66.65 -3.13 40.62
C MET A 1 -65.29 -3.52 40.07
N LEU A 2 -64.58 -2.54 39.53
CA LEU A 2 -63.24 -2.63 38.96
C LEU A 2 -62.22 -2.72 40.09
N LYS A 3 -61.37 -3.75 40.11
CA LYS A 3 -60.15 -3.79 40.92
C LYS A 3 -58.99 -4.22 40.05
N ILE A 4 -58.32 -3.21 39.51
CA ILE A 4 -57.01 -3.26 38.87
C ILE A 4 -56.00 -3.58 39.96
N TYR A 5 -55.29 -4.70 39.82
CA TYR A 5 -54.07 -4.96 40.58
C TYR A 5 -52.91 -5.02 39.60
N PHE A 6 -52.26 -3.86 39.49
CA PHE A 6 -50.90 -3.73 39.01
C PHE A 6 -49.98 -4.33 40.09
N PRO A 7 -49.02 -5.18 39.73
CA PRO A 7 -47.69 -4.87 40.22
C PRO A 7 -46.60 -5.03 39.15
N LEU A 8 -45.78 -3.98 39.13
CA LEU A 8 -44.33 -4.09 39.12
C LEU A 8 -43.69 -4.69 37.87
N PHE A 9 -43.56 -3.81 36.87
CA PHE A 9 -42.35 -3.66 36.07
C PHE A 9 -41.10 -3.92 36.93
N LEU A 10 -40.46 -5.08 36.75
CA LEU A 10 -39.08 -5.27 37.14
C LEU A 10 -38.25 -5.31 35.86
N ALA A 11 -37.82 -4.11 35.45
CA ALA A 11 -36.81 -3.94 34.42
C ALA A 11 -35.47 -4.49 34.94
N LEU A 12 -35.17 -5.75 34.63
CA LEU A 12 -33.79 -6.23 34.59
C LEU A 12 -33.13 -5.63 33.35
N LEU A 13 -32.76 -4.34 33.44
CA LEU A 13 -31.67 -3.80 32.65
C LEU A 13 -30.39 -4.42 33.23
N ILE A 14 -30.08 -5.64 32.79
CA ILE A 14 -28.69 -6.10 32.81
C ILE A 14 -27.98 -5.16 31.83
N ALA A 15 -27.48 -4.05 32.36
CA ALA A 15 -26.46 -3.26 31.71
C ALA A 15 -25.23 -4.18 31.63
N SER A 16 -25.22 -5.02 30.60
CA SER A 16 -24.01 -5.64 30.11
C SER A 16 -23.09 -4.47 29.76
N CYS A 17 -22.23 -4.10 30.71
CA CYS A 17 -20.97 -3.46 30.40
C CYS A 17 -20.22 -4.44 29.51
N GLN A 18 -20.56 -4.43 28.22
CA GLN A 18 -19.65 -4.88 27.18
C GLN A 18 -18.45 -3.96 27.31
N SER A 19 -17.47 -4.40 28.11
CA SER A 19 -16.11 -3.92 27.96
C SER A 19 -15.84 -3.93 26.46
N PRO A 20 -15.41 -2.81 25.85
CA PRO A 20 -15.07 -2.82 24.44
C PRO A 20 -14.01 -3.90 24.28
N GLN A 21 -14.43 -5.05 23.74
CA GLN A 21 -13.54 -6.10 23.33
C GLN A 21 -12.61 -5.39 22.35
N PRO A 22 -11.29 -5.34 22.60
CA PRO A 22 -10.39 -4.73 21.65
C PRO A 22 -10.60 -5.54 20.37
N SER A 23 -11.27 -4.93 19.39
CA SER A 23 -11.30 -5.46 18.06
C SER A 23 -9.84 -5.60 17.71
N ALA A 24 -9.41 -6.85 17.52
CA ALA A 24 -8.11 -7.11 16.96
C ALA A 24 -8.11 -6.36 15.64
N LYS A 25 -7.50 -5.16 15.62
CA LYS A 25 -7.05 -4.53 14.40
C LYS A 25 -6.18 -5.59 13.79
N SER A 26 -6.71 -6.33 12.81
CA SER A 26 -5.88 -7.09 11.89
C SER A 26 -4.78 -6.12 11.49
N ALA A 27 -3.56 -6.43 11.91
CA ALA A 27 -2.45 -5.49 11.84
C ALA A 27 -2.07 -5.34 10.37
N SER A 28 -2.81 -4.47 9.67
CA SER A 28 -2.43 -3.94 8.38
C SER A 28 -1.06 -3.35 8.55
N GLY A 29 -0.06 -3.90 7.86
CA GLY A 29 1.33 -3.54 8.05
C GLY A 29 2.17 -3.86 6.83
N LEU A 30 3.30 -3.15 6.73
CA LEU A 30 4.31 -3.40 5.71
C LEU A 30 5.25 -4.51 6.17
N ARG A 31 5.50 -5.47 5.28
CA ARG A 31 6.45 -6.56 5.53
C ARG A 31 7.50 -6.60 4.44
N LYS A 32 8.76 -6.55 4.85
CA LYS A 32 9.91 -6.85 3.99
C LYS A 32 10.08 -8.36 3.92
N ILE A 33 10.12 -8.92 2.71
CA ILE A 33 10.32 -10.34 2.48
C ILE A 33 11.54 -10.50 1.58
N LYS A 34 12.59 -11.12 2.11
CA LYS A 34 13.75 -11.50 1.31
C LYS A 34 13.40 -12.70 0.43
N TYR A 35 13.94 -12.69 -0.78
CA TYR A 35 13.85 -13.83 -1.70
C TYR A 35 15.19 -14.00 -2.40
N SER A 36 15.46 -15.23 -2.85
CA SER A 36 16.71 -15.65 -3.45
C SER A 36 16.53 -16.19 -4.87
N SER A 37 15.28 -16.40 -5.30
CA SER A 37 14.97 -16.94 -6.62
C SER A 37 13.69 -16.36 -7.23
N ALA A 38 13.55 -16.51 -8.54
CA ALA A 38 12.35 -16.08 -9.27
C ALA A 38 11.11 -16.88 -8.85
N GLU A 39 11.28 -18.15 -8.48
CA GLU A 39 10.20 -19.01 -7.97
C GLU A 39 9.68 -18.52 -6.62
N GLU A 40 10.56 -18.02 -5.74
CA GLU A 40 10.15 -17.37 -4.49
C GLU A 40 9.33 -16.10 -4.73
N LEU A 41 9.79 -15.23 -5.64
CA LEU A 41 9.04 -14.05 -6.04
C LEU A 41 7.68 -14.39 -6.64
N ALA A 42 7.61 -15.43 -7.49
CA ALA A 42 6.36 -15.90 -8.07
C ALA A 42 5.37 -16.39 -6.99
N ARG A 43 5.84 -17.12 -5.98
CA ARG A 43 5.00 -17.54 -4.84
C ARG A 43 4.44 -16.35 -4.06
N ILE A 44 5.24 -15.30 -3.86
CA ILE A 44 4.77 -14.07 -3.20
C ILE A 44 3.64 -13.42 -4.00
N ARG A 45 3.79 -13.32 -5.33
CA ARG A 45 2.73 -12.79 -6.20
C ARG A 45 1.47 -13.66 -6.19
N GLN A 46 1.62 -14.98 -6.23
CA GLN A 46 0.51 -15.95 -6.19
C GLN A 46 -0.24 -15.92 -4.85
N ALA A 47 0.41 -15.52 -3.76
CA ALA A 47 -0.23 -15.35 -2.46
C ALA A 47 -1.20 -14.14 -2.42
N GLY A 48 -1.34 -13.39 -3.52
CA GLY A 48 -2.21 -12.22 -3.59
C GLY A 48 -1.67 -11.02 -2.80
N ALA A 49 -0.37 -11.02 -2.50
CA ALA A 49 0.26 -9.92 -1.78
C ALA A 49 0.37 -8.70 -2.70
N GLU A 50 -0.09 -7.54 -2.22
CA GLU A 50 0.15 -6.26 -2.89
C GLU A 50 1.62 -5.87 -2.71
N ILE A 51 2.43 -6.00 -3.77
CA ILE A 51 3.85 -5.64 -3.76
C ILE A 51 3.96 -4.13 -3.97
N ILE A 52 4.46 -3.42 -2.96
CA ILE A 52 4.67 -1.97 -3.01
C ILE A 52 6.03 -1.63 -3.61
N VAL A 53 7.07 -2.37 -3.17
CA VAL A 53 8.46 -2.20 -3.63
C VAL A 53 9.06 -3.55 -3.97
N GLN A 54 9.81 -3.64 -5.06
CA GLN A 54 10.59 -4.81 -5.47
C GLN A 54 12.06 -4.42 -5.69
N GLN A 55 12.94 -4.87 -4.81
CA GLN A 55 14.39 -4.78 -4.98
C GLN A 55 14.96 -6.14 -5.43
N PRO A 56 16.22 -6.21 -5.91
CA PRO A 56 16.76 -7.45 -6.47
C PRO A 56 16.67 -8.68 -5.56
N ASP A 57 16.74 -8.50 -4.24
CA ASP A 57 16.82 -9.54 -3.21
C ASP A 57 15.67 -9.48 -2.17
N TYR A 58 14.74 -8.53 -2.31
CA TYR A 58 13.58 -8.45 -1.42
C TYR A 58 12.39 -7.73 -2.05
N VAL A 59 11.21 -7.99 -1.52
CA VAL A 59 10.01 -7.18 -1.77
C VAL A 59 9.48 -6.59 -0.48
N VAL A 60 8.74 -5.51 -0.59
CA VAL A 60 7.90 -4.99 0.49
C VAL A 60 6.45 -5.14 0.07
N ILE A 61 5.68 -5.85 0.88
CA ILE A 61 4.27 -6.11 0.64
C ILE A 61 3.40 -5.41 1.67
N ARG A 62 2.18 -5.06 1.28
CA ARG A 62 1.10 -4.78 2.23
C ARG A 62 0.44 -6.09 2.62
N VAL A 63 0.35 -6.34 3.92
CA VAL A 63 -0.44 -7.47 4.45
C VAL A 63 -1.73 -6.92 5.02
N ASP A 64 -2.84 -7.51 4.63
CA ASP A 64 -4.16 -7.26 5.19
C ASP A 64 -4.74 -8.53 5.85
N SER A 65 -5.97 -8.43 6.35
CA SER A 65 -6.69 -9.54 6.98
C SER A 65 -7.09 -10.67 6.03
N THR A 66 -7.00 -10.45 4.71
CA THR A 66 -7.41 -11.41 3.68
C THR A 66 -6.26 -12.27 3.18
N MET A 67 -5.01 -11.87 3.46
CA MET A 67 -3.86 -12.74 3.27
C MET A 67 -3.98 -13.98 4.16
N THR A 68 -4.41 -15.08 3.54
CA THR A 68 -4.40 -16.41 4.17
C THR A 68 -2.95 -16.76 4.52
N ALA A 69 -2.72 -17.06 5.80
CA ALA A 69 -1.41 -17.27 6.38
C ALA A 69 -0.58 -18.34 5.63
N ALA A 70 0.22 -17.95 4.63
CA ALA A 70 1.13 -18.89 3.96
C ALA A 70 2.34 -18.25 3.25
N LEU A 71 2.75 -17.02 3.59
CA LEU A 71 4.14 -16.64 3.37
C LEU A 71 4.93 -17.02 4.61
N ALA A 72 5.31 -18.30 4.69
CA ALA A 72 6.29 -18.82 5.65
C ALA A 72 7.71 -18.32 5.35
N LEU A 73 7.83 -17.11 4.80
CA LEU A 73 9.08 -16.44 4.56
C LEU A 73 9.37 -15.53 5.77
N PRO A 74 10.62 -15.50 6.25
CA PRO A 74 11.01 -14.57 7.29
C PRO A 74 10.74 -13.15 6.81
N ALA A 75 10.06 -12.36 7.66
CA ALA A 75 9.70 -11.00 7.31
C ALA A 75 10.02 -10.02 8.42
N GLU A 76 10.51 -8.86 8.02
CA GLU A 76 10.79 -7.74 8.90
C GLU A 76 9.65 -6.72 8.78
N THR A 77 9.21 -6.13 9.90
CA THR A 77 8.26 -5.01 9.86
C THR A 77 8.98 -3.76 9.38
N LEU A 78 8.36 -3.02 8.46
CA LEU A 78 8.88 -1.76 7.92
C LEU A 78 7.93 -0.60 8.20
N GLN A 79 8.48 0.62 8.18
CA GLN A 79 7.68 1.85 8.10
C GLN A 79 7.70 2.40 6.67
N GLU A 80 6.71 3.22 6.32
CA GLU A 80 6.61 3.83 4.98
C GLU A 80 7.85 4.67 4.62
N LYS A 81 8.43 5.36 5.61
CA LYS A 81 9.67 6.16 5.42
C LYS A 81 10.90 5.34 5.01
N ASP A 82 10.86 4.02 5.21
CA ASP A 82 11.95 3.11 4.89
C ASP A 82 11.78 2.48 3.50
N LEU A 83 10.70 2.82 2.79
CA LEU A 83 10.44 2.36 1.44
C LEU A 83 11.31 3.11 0.44
N VAL A 84 11.80 2.37 -0.56
CA VAL A 84 12.61 2.94 -1.64
C VAL A 84 11.69 3.34 -2.78
N GLN A 85 11.77 4.59 -3.20
CA GLN A 85 11.09 5.10 -4.40
C GLN A 85 12.04 5.06 -5.61
N ARG A 86 11.48 4.77 -6.78
CA ARG A 86 12.13 4.95 -8.07
C ARG A 86 12.11 6.43 -8.44
N LEU A 87 13.14 6.88 -9.15
CA LEU A 87 13.06 8.12 -9.92
C LEU A 87 12.65 7.79 -11.34
N VAL A 88 11.58 8.42 -11.84
CA VAL A 88 11.04 8.14 -13.17
C VAL A 88 10.84 9.40 -14.01
N TYR A 89 11.04 9.25 -15.31
CA TYR A 89 10.59 10.21 -16.33
C TYR A 89 9.33 9.66 -16.98
N ILE A 90 8.28 10.46 -17.02
CA ILE A 90 6.95 10.08 -17.52
C ILE A 90 6.60 10.98 -18.69
N THR A 91 6.27 10.40 -19.84
CA THR A 91 5.80 11.17 -20.99
C THR A 91 4.36 11.64 -20.76
N LEU A 92 4.14 12.95 -20.83
CA LEU A 92 2.84 13.61 -20.72
C LEU A 92 2.18 13.63 -22.10
N GLN A 93 0.94 13.15 -22.16
CA GLN A 93 0.17 13.09 -23.40
C GLN A 93 -0.62 14.37 -23.64
N ASP A 94 -1.13 14.96 -22.56
CA ASP A 94 -1.92 16.18 -22.57
C ASP A 94 -1.90 16.89 -21.21
N SER A 95 -2.68 17.97 -21.08
CA SER A 95 -2.77 18.77 -19.87
C SER A 95 -3.38 18.03 -18.66
N THR A 96 -4.06 16.91 -18.87
CA THR A 96 -4.67 16.09 -17.80
C THR A 96 -3.70 15.06 -17.22
N SER A 97 -2.65 14.72 -17.98
CA SER A 97 -1.63 13.73 -17.59
C SER A 97 -0.98 14.05 -16.23
N VAL A 98 -0.74 15.32 -15.92
CA VAL A 98 -0.15 15.72 -14.63
C VAL A 98 -1.07 15.41 -13.47
N GLN A 99 -2.38 15.69 -13.60
CA GLN A 99 -3.34 15.39 -12.54
C GLN A 99 -3.45 13.88 -12.31
N GLN A 100 -3.47 13.08 -13.38
CA GLN A 100 -3.52 11.62 -13.29
C GLN A 100 -2.28 11.04 -12.57
N ILE A 101 -1.10 11.61 -12.79
CA ILE A 101 0.13 11.24 -12.07
C ILE A 101 -0.01 11.53 -10.57
N VAL A 102 -0.53 12.70 -10.21
CA VAL A 102 -0.75 13.08 -8.80
C VAL A 102 -1.83 12.20 -8.16
N ASP A 103 -2.91 11.91 -8.86
CA ASP A 103 -4.01 11.06 -8.39
C ASP A 103 -3.56 9.60 -8.16
N ALA A 104 -2.58 9.12 -8.94
CA ALA A 104 -1.92 7.83 -8.72
C ALA A 104 -0.99 7.82 -7.49
N GLY A 105 -0.82 8.97 -6.82
CA GLY A 105 -0.04 9.14 -5.61
C GLY A 105 1.47 9.27 -5.83
N LEU A 106 1.90 9.56 -7.06
CA LEU A 106 3.30 9.82 -7.33
C LEU A 106 3.70 11.17 -6.76
N ASP A 107 4.93 11.24 -6.27
CA ASP A 107 5.52 12.47 -5.78
C ASP A 107 6.20 13.20 -6.94
N LEU A 108 5.46 14.13 -7.54
CA LEU A 108 5.91 14.93 -8.68
C LEU A 108 6.95 15.95 -8.23
N TRP A 109 8.15 15.86 -8.78
CA TRP A 109 9.22 16.82 -8.51
C TRP A 109 9.13 18.01 -9.47
N GLU A 110 9.14 17.76 -10.77
CA GLU A 110 9.11 18.82 -11.78
C GLU A 110 8.51 18.36 -13.10
N THR A 111 8.10 19.31 -13.93
CA THR A 111 7.68 19.09 -15.32
C THR A 111 8.56 19.91 -16.26
N ARG A 112 9.00 19.28 -17.35
CA ARG A 112 9.84 19.88 -18.39
C ARG A 112 9.26 19.54 -19.75
N GLY A 113 8.55 20.49 -20.35
CA GLY A 113 7.87 20.27 -21.63
C GLY A 113 6.84 19.15 -21.53
N ASP A 114 7.06 18.08 -22.29
CA ASP A 114 6.22 16.87 -22.35
C ASP A 114 6.65 15.78 -21.36
N THR A 115 7.54 16.09 -20.41
CA THR A 115 8.08 15.11 -19.46
C THR A 115 7.82 15.53 -18.02
N ALA A 116 7.26 14.63 -17.22
CA ALA A 116 7.20 14.75 -15.76
C ALA A 116 8.29 13.92 -15.09
N ILE A 117 8.92 14.48 -14.07
CA ILE A 117 9.94 13.83 -13.25
C ILE A 117 9.31 13.60 -11.88
N ALA A 118 9.23 12.34 -11.46
CA ALA A 118 8.54 11.96 -10.23
C ALA A 118 9.26 10.85 -9.47
N ARG A 119 8.95 10.76 -8.18
CA ARG A 119 9.30 9.62 -7.33
C ARG A 119 8.08 8.72 -7.17
N ALA A 120 8.27 7.42 -7.33
CA ALA A 120 7.18 6.45 -7.33
C ALA A 120 7.58 5.12 -6.71
N PHE A 121 6.64 4.47 -6.03
CA PHE A 121 6.75 3.04 -5.69
C PHE A 121 6.41 2.17 -6.90
N ASP A 122 6.91 0.93 -6.92
CA ASP A 122 6.71 0.02 -8.07
C ASP A 122 5.21 -0.22 -8.34
N ILE A 123 4.38 -0.30 -7.30
CA ILE A 123 2.92 -0.42 -7.45
C ILE A 123 2.26 0.78 -8.16
N GLN A 124 2.78 1.99 -7.95
CA GLN A 124 2.24 3.18 -8.59
C GLN A 124 2.61 3.20 -10.07
N LEU A 125 3.81 2.70 -10.40
CA LEU A 125 4.26 2.54 -11.77
C LEU A 125 3.45 1.48 -12.52
N GLU A 126 3.09 0.36 -11.87
CA GLU A 126 2.17 -0.63 -12.43
C GLU A 126 0.81 0.01 -12.77
N LYS A 127 0.21 0.77 -11.85
CA LYS A 127 -1.06 1.49 -12.08
C LYS A 127 -0.96 2.52 -13.22
N LEU A 128 0.14 3.25 -13.31
CA LEU A 128 0.36 4.18 -14.43
C LEU A 128 0.48 3.45 -15.77
N GLN A 129 1.19 2.33 -15.80
CA GLN A 129 1.30 1.50 -17.00
C GLN A 129 -0.08 0.97 -17.44
N GLU A 130 -0.89 0.50 -16.49
CA GLU A 130 -2.28 0.07 -16.75
C GLU A 130 -3.16 1.22 -17.27
N ALA A 131 -2.91 2.44 -16.80
CA ALA A 131 -3.56 3.66 -17.29
C ALA A 131 -3.02 4.15 -18.65
N GLY A 132 -2.07 3.44 -19.26
CA GLY A 132 -1.54 3.75 -20.60
C GLY A 132 -0.39 4.77 -20.63
N PHE A 133 0.21 5.09 -19.48
CA PHE A 133 1.38 5.95 -19.42
C PHE A 133 2.64 5.21 -19.86
N SER A 134 3.52 5.95 -20.53
CA SER A 134 4.89 5.51 -20.81
C SER A 134 5.84 6.22 -19.86
N PHE A 135 6.77 5.47 -19.26
CA PHE A 135 7.78 6.01 -18.38
C PHE A 135 9.10 5.26 -18.49
N GLN A 136 10.16 5.92 -18.07
CA GLN A 136 11.50 5.38 -17.94
C GLN A 136 11.96 5.48 -16.48
N ILE A 137 12.42 4.37 -15.91
CA ILE A 137 13.08 4.38 -14.59
C ILE A 137 14.52 4.89 -14.77
N ILE A 138 14.82 6.03 -14.16
CA ILE A 138 16.12 6.70 -14.24
C ILE A 138 17.04 6.28 -13.08
N ALA A 139 16.45 6.03 -11.91
CA ALA A 139 17.17 5.49 -10.77
C ALA A 139 16.30 4.47 -10.01
N ALA A 140 16.94 3.37 -9.63
CA ALA A 140 16.33 2.32 -8.80
C ALA A 140 16.05 2.78 -7.35
N ASP A 141 16.78 3.80 -6.90
CA ASP A 141 16.68 4.45 -5.59
C ASP A 141 16.84 5.95 -5.81
N ALA A 142 15.75 6.70 -5.66
CA ALA A 142 15.71 8.13 -5.91
C ALA A 142 16.62 8.91 -4.94
N ASP A 143 16.81 8.43 -3.71
CA ASP A 143 17.62 9.10 -2.70
C ASP A 143 19.13 8.94 -2.96
N LYS A 144 19.50 7.96 -3.78
CA LYS A 144 20.89 7.73 -4.24
C LYS A 144 21.20 8.36 -5.59
N PHE A 145 20.27 9.11 -6.18
CA PHE A 145 20.50 9.72 -7.48
C PHE A 145 21.37 10.98 -7.34
N GLU A 146 22.62 10.92 -7.80
CA GLU A 146 23.57 12.03 -7.71
C GLU A 146 23.41 13.10 -8.81
N GLY A 147 22.41 12.97 -9.70
CA GLY A 147 22.08 14.00 -10.68
C GLY A 147 23.24 14.46 -11.58
N ARG A 148 23.50 13.74 -12.68
CA ARG A 148 24.05 14.45 -13.84
C ARG A 148 22.90 15.09 -14.60
N ALA A 149 22.50 16.27 -14.15
CA ALA A 149 21.88 17.23 -15.06
C ALA A 149 22.94 17.55 -16.13
N GLN A 150 22.75 17.05 -17.34
CA GLN A 150 23.40 17.59 -18.53
C GLN A 150 22.50 18.65 -19.14
#